data_AF-A0A354BLH1-F1
#
_entry.id   AF-A0A354BLH1-F1
#
_cell.length_a   1.000
_cell.length_b   1.000
_cell.length_c   1.000
_cell.angle_alpha   90.00
_cell.angle_beta   90.00
_cell.angle_gamma   90.00
#
_symmetry.space_group_name_H-M   'P 1'
#
loop_
_entity.id
_entity.type
_entity.pdbx_description
1 polymer ?
#
loop_
_entity_poly.entity_id
_entity_poly.type
_entity_poly.pdbx_seq_one_letter_code
_entity_poly.pdbx_strand_id
1 'polypeptide(L)' 'MASVKVFVWWFVVGATMALSVIMVQGGVREVMQAQGSVWELKLVELLTTVMGGGLLGGCIALILDRIKKS' A
#
# COMPACT_ATOMS: atom_id res chain seq x y z
N MET A 1 16.37 -12.60 9.93
CA MET A 1 15.22 -12.13 10.74
C MET A 1 15.08 -10.60 10.78
N ALA A 2 16.15 -9.81 10.91
CA ALA A 2 16.05 -8.34 10.94
C ALA A 2 15.42 -7.72 9.67
N SER A 3 15.87 -8.12 8.48
CA SER A 3 15.38 -7.52 7.22
C SER A 3 13.90 -7.77 6.96
N VAL A 4 13.35 -8.94 7.34
CA VAL A 4 11.91 -9.22 7.21
C VAL A 4 11.10 -8.32 8.15
N LYS A 5 11.59 -8.09 9.37
CA LYS A 5 10.95 -7.21 10.35
C LYS A 5 10.97 -5.74 9.89
N VAL A 6 12.07 -5.31 9.27
CA VAL A 6 12.18 -3.99 8.63
C VAL A 6 11.24 -3.88 7.44
N PHE A 7 11.20 -4.89 6.57
CA PHE A 7 10.28 -4.94 5.43
C PHE A 7 8.82 -4.83 5.87
N VAL A 8 8.38 -5.65 6.83
CA VAL A 8 6.98 -5.64 7.31
C VAL A 8 6.63 -4.29 7.94
N TRP A 9 7.55 -3.70 8.70
CA TRP A 9 7.32 -2.37 9.28
C TRP A 9 7.10 -1.30 8.21
N TRP A 10 8.02 -1.22 7.25
CA TRP A 10 7.93 -0.25 6.15
C TRP A 10 6.81 -0.55 5.17
N PHE A 11 6.42 -1.81 5.03
CA PHE A 11 5.24 -2.23 4.28
C PHE A 11 3.97 -1.69 4.92
N VAL A 12 3.81 -1.84 6.24
CA VAL A 12 2.65 -1.30 6.96
C VAL A 12 2.60 0.22 6.86
N VAL A 13 3.74 0.90 6.97
CA VAL A 13 3.83 2.37 6.79
C VAL A 13 3.40 2.78 5.37
N GLY A 14 3.93 2.13 4.34
CA GLY A 14 3.59 2.41 2.93
C GLY A 14 2.12 2.13 2.60
N ALA A 15 1.58 1.02 3.11
CA ALA A 15 0.17 0.67 2.93
C ALA A 15 -0.76 1.66 3.65
N THR A 16 -0.40 2.08 4.87
CA THR A 16 -1.18 3.07 5.63
C THR A 16 -1.16 4.43 4.95
N MET A 17 -0.02 4.85 4.40
CA MET A 17 0.09 6.11 3.65
C MET A 17 -0.78 6.08 2.38
N ALA A 18 -0.73 5.01 1.60
CA ALA A 18 -1.57 4.84 0.42
C ALA A 18 -3.07 4.88 0.80
N LEU A 19 -3.45 4.19 1.88
CA LEU A 19 -4.82 4.20 2.39
C LEU A 19 -5.27 5.60 2.83
N SER A 20 -4.43 6.35 3.55
CA SER A 20 -4.72 7.74 3.95
C SER A 20 -4.94 8.64 2.74
N VAL A 21 -4.10 8.52 1.71
CA VAL A 21 -4.23 9.30 0.48
C VAL A 21 -5.53 8.95 -0.25
N ILE A 22 -5.87 7.67 -0.36
CA ILE A 22 -7.13 7.21 -0.99
C ILE A 22 -8.36 7.73 -0.22
N MET A 23 -8.31 7.77 1.12
CA MET A 23 -9.38 8.37 1.92
C MET A 23 -9.53 9.87 1.67
N VAL A 24 -8.42 10.61 1.60
CA VAL A 24 -8.43 12.06 1.34
C VAL A 24 -8.89 12.38 -0.09
N GLN A 25 -8.49 11.58 -1.08
CA GLN A 25 -8.91 11.73 -2.48
C GLN A 25 -10.38 11.32 -2.71
N GLY A 26 -11.04 10.74 -1.71
CA GLY A 26 -12.44 10.29 -1.83
C GLY A 26 -12.60 8.93 -2.53
N GLY A 27 -11.51 8.19 -2.76
CA GLY A 27 -11.55 6.89 -3.43
C GLY A 27 -12.43 5.85 -2.71
N VAL A 28 -12.55 5.94 -1.38
CA VAL A 28 -13.46 5.08 -0.60
C VAL A 28 -14.93 5.42 -0.86
N ARG A 29 -15.24 6.70 -1.06
CA ARG A 29 -16.60 7.17 -1.39
C ARG A 29 -17.01 6.69 -2.78
N GLU A 30 -16.07 6.72 -3.70
CA GLU A 30 -16.17 6.21 -5.06
C GLU A 30 -16.41 4.70 -5.12
N VAL A 31 -15.87 3.91 -4.18
CA VAL A 31 -16.17 2.48 -4.02
C VAL A 31 -17.56 2.28 -3.40
N MET A 32 -17.93 3.04 -2.36
CA MET A 32 -19.26 2.92 -1.74
C MET A 32 -20.42 3.31 -2.67
N GLN A 33 -20.20 4.25 -3.59
CA GLN A 33 -21.22 4.69 -4.54
C GLN A 33 -21.24 3.88 -5.85
N ALA A 34 -20.28 2.98 -6.06
CA ALA A 34 -20.25 2.13 -7.24
C ALA A 34 -21.38 1.08 -7.20
N GLN A 35 -22.29 1.11 -8.16
CA GLN A 35 -23.36 0.12 -8.29
C GLN A 35 -22.91 -1.13 -9.08
N GLY A 36 -23.34 -2.32 -8.61
CA GLY A 36 -23.26 -3.58 -9.35
C GLY A 36 -21.83 -4.15 -9.51
N SER A 37 -21.54 -4.77 -10.66
CA SER A 37 -20.28 -5.47 -10.95
C SER A 37 -19.02 -4.58 -10.95
N VAL A 38 -19.19 -3.27 -11.03
CA VAL A 38 -18.08 -2.29 -10.97
C VAL A 38 -17.52 -2.18 -9.55
N TRP A 39 -18.32 -2.53 -8.53
CA TRP A 39 -17.91 -2.48 -7.14
C TRP A 39 -16.73 -3.41 -6.86
N GLU A 40 -16.78 -4.67 -7.29
CA GLU A 40 -15.68 -5.63 -7.10
C GLU A 40 -14.40 -5.18 -7.80
N LEU A 41 -14.52 -4.65 -9.02
CA LEU A 41 -13.36 -4.18 -9.79
C LEU A 41 -12.63 -3.05 -9.05
N LYS A 42 -13.41 -2.08 -8.54
CA LYS A 42 -12.90 -0.91 -7.83
C LYS A 42 -12.32 -1.29 -6.46
N LEU A 43 -12.86 -2.32 -5.82
CA LEU A 43 -12.34 -2.88 -4.58
C LEU A 43 -11.00 -3.57 -4.78
N VAL A 44 -10.86 -4.35 -5.87
CA VAL A 44 -9.59 -4.96 -6.27
C VAL A 44 -8.57 -3.88 -6.60
N GLU A 45 -8.95 -2.85 -7.34
CA GLU A 45 -8.06 -1.73 -7.68
C GLU A 45 -7.57 -1.01 -6.42
N LEU A 46 -8.47 -0.74 -5.47
CA LEU A 46 -8.14 -0.12 -4.19
C LEU A 46 -7.20 -1.00 -3.37
N LEU A 47 -7.47 -2.31 -3.28
CA LEU A 47 -6.63 -3.27 -2.58
C LEU A 47 -5.23 -3.36 -3.21
N THR A 48 -5.17 -3.41 -4.55
CA THR A 48 -3.92 -3.48 -5.31
C THR A 48 -3.10 -2.21 -5.10
N THR A 49 -3.75 -1.05 -5.01
CA THR A 49 -3.07 0.22 -4.73
C THR A 49 -2.49 0.26 -3.33
N VAL A 50 -3.24 -0.18 -2.32
CA VAL A 50 -2.76 -0.25 -0.92
C VAL A 50 -1.60 -1.24 -0.79
N MET A 51 -1.73 -2.43 -1.38
CA MET A 51 -0.66 -3.43 -1.41
C MET A 51 0.57 -2.93 -2.17
N GLY A 52 0.38 -2.25 -3.30
CA GLY A 52 1.45 -1.65 -4.10
C GLY A 52 2.21 -0.58 -3.32
N GLY A 53 1.52 0.31 -2.61
CA GLY A 53 2.13 1.31 -1.74
C GLY A 53 2.96 0.68 -0.61
N GLY A 54 2.46 -0.38 0.02
CA GLY A 54 3.21 -1.15 1.01
C GLY A 54 4.44 -1.83 0.42
N LEU A 55 4.30 -2.51 -0.73
CA LEU A 55 5.41 -3.18 -1.42
C LEU A 55 6.53 -2.21 -1.79
N LEU A 56 6.20 -1.04 -2.32
CA LEU A 56 7.17 0.01 -2.63
C LEU A 56 7.92 0.47 -1.37
N GLY A 57 7.21 0.77 -0.29
CA GLY A 57 7.81 1.15 0.99
C GLY A 57 8.74 0.08 1.57
N GLY A 58 8.28 -1.19 1.57
CA GLY A 58 9.06 -2.33 2.03
C GLY A 58 10.31 -2.60 1.19
N CYS A 59 10.19 -2.55 -0.14
CA CYS A 59 11.31 -2.78 -1.06
C CYS A 59 12.37 -1.69 -0.95
N ILE A 60 11.98 -0.41 -0.87
CA ILE A 60 12.92 0.71 -0.70
C ILE A 60 13.68 0.55 0.62
N ALA A 61 13.01 0.19 1.71
CA ALA A 61 13.66 -0.01 3.00
C ALA A 61 14.73 -1.11 2.96
N LEU A 62 14.48 -2.20 2.25
CA LEU A 62 15.46 -3.27 2.05
C LEU A 62 16.65 -2.82 1.17
N ILE A 63 16.40 -2.03 0.13
CA ILE A 63 17.45 -1.48 -0.73
C ILE A 63 18.35 -0.53 0.09
N LEU A 64 17.76 0.35 0.88
CA LEU A 64 18.51 1.27 1.75
C LEU A 64 19.31 0.51 2.83
N ASP A 65 18.73 -0.53 3.43
CA ASP A 65 19.43 -1.41 4.39
C ASP A 65 20.62 -2.13 3.74
N ARG A 66 20.50 -2.51 2.46
CA ARG A 66 21.59 -3.09 1.66
C ARG A 66 22.68 -2.07 1.32
N ILE A 67 22.31 -0.87 0.87
CA ILE A 67 23.27 0.19 0.51
C ILE A 67 24.07 0.61 1.74
N LYS A 68 23.40 0.82 2.87
CA LYS A 68 24.06 1.23 4.13
C LYS A 68 25.04 0.18 4.69
N LYS A 69 24.91 -1.08 4.26
CA LYS A 69 25.76 -2.18 4.69
C LYS A 69 26.95 -2.44 3.74
N SER A 70 26.96 -1.82 2.56
CA SER A 70 28.09 -1.83 1.62
C SER A 70 29.03 -0.66 1.87
#